data_AF-A0A8X6YNF7-F1
#
_entry.id   AF-A0A8X6YNF7-F1
#
_cell.length_a   1.000
_cell.length_b   1.000
_cell.length_c   1.000
_cell.angle_alpha   90.00
_cell.angle_beta   90.00
_cell.angle_gamma   90.00
#
_symmetry.space_group_name_H-M   'P 1'
#
loop_
_entity.id
_entity.type
_entity.pdbx_description
1 polymer ?
#
loop_
_entity_poly.entity_id
_entity_poly.type
_entity_poly.pdbx_seq_one_letter_code
_entity_poly.pdbx_strand_id
1 'polypeptide(L)'
;MPRGAALAMTQELSEQPYVQGELKDLIKERNKARKIWQQTRHPQHKSELNRLQNIIKRKIYHHRQQAWEDNLSTLNAEDNSLWVIAKAFRKKSTPISTLNGPTGIALSDTNKTK
;
A
#
# COMPACT_ATOMS: atom_id res chain seq x y z
N MET A 1 0.81 10.30 -2.42
CA MET A 1 1.51 9.75 -3.60
C MET A 1 0.58 9.77 -4.82
N PRO A 2 0.96 10.42 -5.93
CA PRO A 2 0.19 10.41 -7.17
C PRO A 2 0.14 9.01 -7.80
N ARG A 3 -1.06 8.53 -8.16
CA ARG A 3 -1.33 7.11 -8.52
C ARG A 3 -0.58 6.58 -9.75
N GLY A 4 -0.09 7.46 -10.64
CA GLY A 4 0.66 7.05 -11.84
C GLY A 4 2.08 6.58 -11.53
N ALA A 5 2.79 7.28 -10.63
CA ALA A 5 4.09 6.84 -10.10
C ALA A 5 3.95 5.62 -9.18
N ALA A 6 2.79 5.46 -8.55
CA ALA A 6 2.53 4.32 -7.67
C ALA A 6 2.52 2.97 -8.41
N LEU A 7 2.06 2.92 -9.67
CA LEU A 7 2.01 1.66 -10.44
C LEU A 7 3.39 1.21 -10.93
N ALA A 8 4.20 2.14 -11.44
CA ALA A 8 5.59 1.87 -11.82
C ALA A 8 6.45 1.52 -10.58
N MET A 9 6.30 2.24 -9.46
CA MET A 9 6.99 1.88 -8.22
C MET A 9 6.49 0.57 -7.59
N THR A 10 5.22 0.18 -7.76
CA THR A 10 4.78 -1.16 -7.33
C THR A 10 5.41 -2.29 -8.13
N GLN A 11 5.82 -2.00 -9.37
CA GLN A 11 6.54 -2.94 -10.21
C GLN A 11 8.01 -3.04 -9.76
N GLU A 12 8.67 -1.92 -9.50
CA GLU A 12 10.03 -1.83 -8.92
C GLU A 12 10.13 -2.47 -7.51
N LEU A 13 9.06 -2.36 -6.70
CA LEU A 13 8.94 -3.03 -5.40
C LEU A 13 8.99 -4.57 -5.51
N SER A 14 8.71 -5.11 -6.71
CA SER A 14 8.72 -6.55 -6.97
C SER A 14 10.08 -7.09 -7.46
N GLU A 15 11.07 -6.22 -7.70
CA GLU A 15 12.32 -6.61 -8.35
C GLU A 15 13.53 -6.68 -7.42
N GLN A 16 13.44 -6.15 -6.20
CA GLN A 16 14.53 -6.21 -5.20
C GLN A 16 14.58 -7.57 -4.49
N PRO A 17 15.52 -8.49 -4.83
CA PRO A 17 15.47 -9.90 -4.42
C PRO A 17 15.59 -10.09 -2.90
N TYR A 18 16.31 -9.18 -2.23
CA TYR A 18 16.60 -9.25 -0.80
C TYR A 18 15.39 -8.86 0.07
N VAL A 19 14.69 -7.79 -0.29
CA VAL A 19 13.46 -7.31 0.38
C VAL A 19 12.35 -8.35 0.24
N GLN A 20 12.37 -9.12 -0.85
CA GLN A 20 11.41 -10.19 -1.09
C GLN A 20 11.57 -11.35 -0.11
N GLY A 21 12.79 -11.76 0.24
CA GLY A 21 13.04 -12.94 1.07
C GLY A 21 12.48 -12.78 2.48
N GLU A 22 12.98 -11.78 3.20
CA GLU A 22 12.59 -11.52 4.59
C GLU A 22 11.10 -11.17 4.72
N LEU A 23 10.55 -10.39 3.78
CA LEU A 23 9.13 -10.04 3.78
C LEU A 23 8.25 -11.26 3.51
N LYS A 24 8.66 -12.15 2.60
CA LYS A 24 7.94 -13.42 2.33
C LYS A 24 7.91 -14.29 3.58
N ASP A 25 9.00 -14.37 4.32
CA ASP A 25 9.07 -15.17 5.54
C ASP A 25 8.18 -14.60 6.65
N LEU A 26 8.19 -13.28 6.86
CA LEU A 26 7.25 -12.59 7.76
C LEU A 26 5.78 -12.80 7.36
N ILE A 27 5.48 -12.80 6.06
CA ILE A 27 4.13 -13.07 5.55
C ILE A 27 3.73 -14.52 5.86
N LYS A 28 4.63 -15.49 5.67
CA LYS A 28 4.38 -16.90 6.02
C LYS A 28 4.11 -17.03 7.52
N GLU A 29 4.92 -16.41 8.37
CA GLU A 29 4.72 -16.42 9.83
C GLU A 29 3.38 -15.78 10.23
N ARG A 30 3.05 -14.61 9.66
CA ARG A 30 1.76 -13.95 9.89
C ARG A 30 0.59 -14.85 9.48
N ASN A 31 0.71 -15.55 8.36
CA ASN A 31 -0.32 -16.49 7.89
C ASN A 31 -0.46 -17.70 8.84
N LYS A 32 0.64 -18.23 9.37
CA LYS A 32 0.62 -19.28 10.41
C LYS A 32 -0.09 -18.79 11.68
N ALA A 33 0.28 -17.62 12.20
CA ALA A 33 -0.36 -17.02 13.37
C ALA A 33 -1.86 -16.76 13.13
N ARG A 34 -2.25 -16.34 11.92
CA ARG A 34 -3.66 -16.22 11.52
C ARG A 34 -4.41 -17.54 11.56
N LYS A 35 -3.81 -18.61 11.04
CA LYS A 35 -4.41 -19.95 11.07
C LYS A 35 -4.66 -20.40 12.51
N ILE A 36 -3.65 -20.26 13.39
CA ILE A 36 -3.75 -20.62 14.81
C ILE A 36 -4.82 -19.79 15.51
N TRP A 37 -4.85 -18.46 15.31
CA TRP A 37 -5.87 -17.60 15.90
C TRP A 37 -7.28 -17.95 15.42
N GLN A 38 -7.47 -18.28 14.14
CA GLN A 38 -8.79 -18.65 13.62
C GLN A 38 -9.30 -19.95 14.22
N GLN A 39 -8.41 -20.91 14.50
CA GLN A 39 -8.73 -22.20 15.12
C GLN A 39 -9.00 -22.08 16.62
N THR A 40 -8.12 -21.38 17.35
CA THR A 40 -8.13 -21.33 18.83
C THR A 40 -8.94 -20.17 19.39
N ARG A 41 -9.09 -19.08 18.63
CA ARG A 41 -9.64 -17.78 19.06
C ARG A 41 -8.97 -17.17 20.30
N HIS A 42 -7.77 -17.63 20.68
CA HIS A 42 -7.05 -17.14 21.85
C HIS A 42 -6.49 -15.71 21.64
N PRO A 43 -6.61 -14.80 22.61
CA PRO A 43 -6.16 -13.41 22.47
C PRO A 43 -4.65 -13.24 22.31
N GLN A 44 -3.84 -14.15 22.86
CA GLN A 44 -2.39 -14.11 22.67
C GLN A 44 -1.99 -14.30 21.20
N HIS A 45 -2.61 -15.26 20.50
CA HIS A 45 -2.37 -15.47 19.06
C HIS A 45 -2.87 -14.30 18.21
N LYS A 46 -3.93 -13.60 18.65
CA LYS A 46 -4.35 -12.35 17.99
C LYS A 46 -3.32 -11.24 18.13
N SER A 47 -2.71 -11.12 19.31
CA SER A 47 -1.66 -10.13 19.58
C SER A 47 -0.42 -10.40 18.74
N GLU A 48 -0.01 -11.66 18.63
CA GLU A 48 1.08 -12.09 17.76
C GLU A 48 0.81 -11.79 16.27
N LEU A 49 -0.39 -12.13 15.77
CA LEU A 49 -0.82 -11.77 14.42
C LEU A 49 -0.71 -10.27 14.17
N ASN A 50 -1.24 -9.46 15.09
CA ASN A 50 -1.22 -8.00 14.97
C ASN A 50 0.23 -7.46 15.00
N ARG A 51 1.10 -8.03 15.85
CA ARG A 51 2.53 -7.69 15.90
C ARG A 51 3.19 -7.92 14.56
N LEU A 52 3.05 -9.12 13.98
CA LEU A 52 3.61 -9.47 12.68
C LEU A 52 3.07 -8.59 11.56
N GLN A 53 1.76 -8.31 11.58
CA GLN A 53 1.14 -7.39 10.64
C GLN A 53 1.72 -5.98 10.71
N ASN A 54 1.99 -5.46 11.91
CA ASN A 54 2.59 -4.14 12.10
C ASN A 54 4.06 -4.12 11.64
N ILE A 55 4.83 -5.19 11.88
CA ILE A 55 6.20 -5.32 11.39
C ILE A 55 6.22 -5.26 9.85
N ILE A 56 5.36 -6.04 9.19
CA ILE A 56 5.21 -6.03 7.73
C ILE A 56 4.89 -4.62 7.21
N LYS A 57 3.91 -3.95 7.82
CA LYS A 57 3.53 -2.58 7.42
C LYS A 57 4.69 -1.60 7.55
N ARG A 58 5.44 -1.64 8.67
CA ARG A 58 6.59 -0.77 8.89
C ARG A 58 7.70 -1.03 7.88
N LYS A 59 8.01 -2.29 7.58
CA LYS A 59 9.03 -2.63 6.58
C LYS A 59 8.67 -2.11 5.19
N ILE A 60 7.43 -2.32 4.76
CA ILE A 60 6.94 -1.79 3.47
C ILE A 60 7.02 -0.26 3.44
N TYR A 61 6.62 0.39 4.53
CA TYR A 61 6.69 1.84 4.64
C TYR A 61 8.13 2.34 4.54
N HIS A 62 9.05 1.77 5.32
CA HIS A 62 10.45 2.15 5.33
C HIS A 62 11.10 1.99 3.95
N HIS A 63 10.85 0.86 3.27
CA HIS A 63 11.37 0.64 1.93
C HIS A 63 10.85 1.69 0.94
N ARG A 64 9.55 1.99 0.98
CA ARG A 64 8.95 3.03 0.11
C ARG A 64 9.51 4.42 0.43
N GLN A 65 9.80 4.68 1.70
CA GLN A 65 10.39 5.91 2.16
C GLN A 65 11.83 6.07 1.66
N GLN A 66 12.66 5.03 1.78
CA GLN A 66 14.02 5.03 1.25
C GLN A 66 14.04 5.25 -0.26
N ALA A 67 13.24 4.49 -1.01
CA ALA A 67 13.15 4.68 -2.46
C ALA A 67 12.65 6.09 -2.85
N TRP A 68 11.85 6.73 -2.01
CA TRP A 68 11.42 8.11 -2.20
C TRP A 68 12.53 9.12 -1.88
N GLU A 69 13.29 8.90 -0.82
CA GLU A 69 14.47 9.71 -0.46
C GLU A 69 15.54 9.65 -1.55
N ASP A 70 15.83 8.44 -2.05
CA ASP A 70 16.75 8.23 -3.16
C ASP A 70 16.27 8.99 -4.41
N ASN A 71 14.99 8.88 -4.76
CA ASN A 71 14.42 9.62 -5.87
C ASN A 71 14.57 11.14 -5.70
N LEU A 72 14.29 11.67 -4.51
CA LEU A 72 14.45 13.10 -4.21
C LEU A 72 15.91 13.56 -4.32
N SER A 73 16.87 12.72 -3.92
CA SER A 73 18.30 13.05 -4.03
C SER A 73 18.79 13.13 -5.48
N THR A 74 18.15 12.39 -6.39
CA THR A 74 18.48 12.38 -7.83
C THR A 74 17.81 13.50 -8.64
N LEU A 75 17.01 14.36 -8.00
CA LEU A 75 16.31 15.44 -8.70
C LEU A 75 17.27 16.51 -9.23
N ASN A 76 17.11 16.86 -10.49
CA ASN A 76 17.85 17.92 -11.15
C ASN A 76 16.89 18.95 -11.76
N ALA A 77 17.32 20.22 -11.84
CA ALA A 77 16.57 21.29 -12.49
C ALA A 77 16.78 21.30 -14.02
N GLU A 78 17.96 20.88 -14.48
CA GLU A 78 18.31 20.81 -15.92
C GLU A 78 17.58 19.65 -16.61
N ASP A 79 17.46 18.53 -15.92
CA ASP A 79 16.71 17.38 -16.40
C ASP A 79 15.27 17.50 -15.92
N ASN A 80 14.29 17.49 -16.84
CA ASN A 80 12.83 17.68 -16.62
C ASN A 80 12.17 16.83 -15.48
N SER A 81 12.94 15.97 -14.81
CA SER A 81 12.66 15.25 -13.58
C SER A 81 11.92 16.08 -12.51
N LEU A 82 12.39 17.28 -12.17
CA LEU A 82 11.77 18.13 -11.15
C LEU A 82 10.33 18.50 -11.52
N TRP A 83 10.10 18.85 -12.79
CA TRP A 83 8.78 19.22 -13.28
C TRP A 83 7.81 18.03 -13.31
N VAL A 84 8.29 16.83 -13.66
CA VAL A 84 7.48 15.60 -13.63
C VAL A 84 6.95 15.35 -12.22
N ILE A 85 7.79 15.49 -11.20
CA ILE A 85 7.39 15.30 -9.80
C ILE A 85 6.42 16.41 -9.36
N ALA A 86 6.73 17.67 -9.64
CA ALA A 86 5.86 18.80 -9.29
C ALA A 86 4.47 18.66 -9.93
N LYS A 87 4.40 18.25 -11.20
CA LYS A 87 3.15 17.97 -11.91
C LYS A 87 2.36 16.85 -11.25
N ALA A 88 3.05 15.81 -10.78
CA ALA A 88 2.41 14.69 -10.11
C ALA A 88 1.73 15.14 -8.79
N PHE A 89 2.35 16.05 -8.02
CA PHE A 89 1.73 16.64 -6.83
C PHE A 89 0.51 17.53 -7.12
N ARG A 90 0.48 18.20 -8.28
CA ARG A 90 -0.66 19.02 -8.69
C ARG A 90 -1.91 18.22 -9.06
N LYS A 91 -1.77 16.93 -9.37
CA LYS A 91 -2.90 16.07 -9.77
C LYS A 91 -3.83 15.83 -8.59
N LYS A 92 -5.00 16.47 -8.60
CA LYS A 92 -6.06 16.23 -7.61
C LYS A 92 -6.60 14.80 -7.76
N SER A 93 -6.82 14.11 -6.64
CA SER A 93 -7.50 12.82 -6.67
C SER A 93 -8.97 13.06 -6.99
N THR A 94 -9.43 12.56 -8.14
CA THR A 94 -10.86 12.50 -8.42
C THR A 94 -11.48 11.39 -7.57
N PRO A 95 -12.63 11.63 -6.92
CA PRO A 95 -13.37 10.56 -6.29
C PRO A 95 -13.78 9.53 -7.36
N ILE A 96 -13.82 8.26 -6.98
CA ILE A 96 -14.38 7.22 -7.86
C ILE A 96 -15.84 7.59 -8.09
N SER A 97 -16.27 7.64 -9.36
CA SER A 97 -17.66 7.95 -9.69
C SER A 97 -18.58 6.92 -9.02
N THR A 98 -19.73 7.38 -8.54
CA THR A 98 -20.72 6.51 -7.93
C THR A 98 -21.20 5.44 -8.90
N LEU A 99 -21.54 4.25 -8.38
CA LEU A 99 -22.13 3.19 -9.19
C LEU A 99 -23.55 3.63 -9.60
N ASN A 100 -23.77 3.82 -10.90
CA ASN A 100 -25.08 4.13 -11.44
C ASN A 100 -25.81 2.82 -11.75
N GLY A 101 -26.76 2.43 -10.90
CA GLY A 101 -27.72 1.36 -11.19
C GLY A 101 -29.05 1.94 -11.71
N PRO A 102 -30.00 1.09 -12.15
CA PRO A 102 -31.34 1.54 -12.57
C PRO A 102 -32.10 2.31 -11.46
N THR A 103 -31.71 2.14 -10.20
CA THR A 103 -32.20 2.86 -9.03
C THR A 103 -31.20 3.90 -8.51
N GLY A 104 -30.68 4.77 -9.39
CA GLY A 104 -29.99 6.00 -9.01
C GLY A 104 -28.61 5.85 -8.33
N ILE A 105 -28.06 6.99 -7.91
CA ILE A 105 -26.71 7.14 -7.37
C ILE A 105 -26.64 6.68 -5.90
N ALA A 106 -25.95 5.58 -5.62
CA ALA A 106 -25.69 5.12 -4.25
C ALA A 106 -24.46 5.82 -3.65
N LEU A 107 -24.67 6.95 -2.97
CA LEU A 107 -23.58 7.76 -2.38
C LEU A 107 -23.05 7.25 -1.02
N SER A 108 -23.81 6.40 -0.31
CA SER A 108 -23.48 5.92 1.04
C SER A 108 -23.97 4.48 1.24
N ASP A 109 -23.48 3.79 2.27
CA ASP A 109 -23.83 2.37 2.50
C ASP A 109 -25.31 2.18 2.83
N THR A 110 -25.98 3.18 3.42
CA THR A 110 -27.44 3.17 3.62
C THR A 110 -28.23 3.23 2.31
N ASN A 111 -27.64 3.75 1.23
CA ASN A 111 -28.26 3.80 -0.10
C ASN A 111 -28.16 2.47 -0.86
N LYS A 112 -27.37 1.50 -0.35
CA LYS A 112 -27.21 0.17 -0.95
C LYS A 112 -28.20 -0.85 -0.39
N THR A 113 -28.80 -0.58 0.76
CA THR A 113 -29.73 -1.50 1.43
C THR A 113 -31.17 -1.19 1.02
N LYS A 114 -31.61 -1.74 -0.11
CA LYS A 114 -33.02 -1.97 -0.44
C LYS A 114 -33.16 -3.36 -1.02
#